data_AF-E1JT10-F1
#
_entry.id   AF-E1JT10-F1
#
_cell.length_a   1.000
_cell.length_b   1.000
_cell.length_c   1.000
_cell.angle_alpha   90.00
_cell.angle_beta   90.00
_cell.angle_gamma   90.00
#
_symmetry.space_group_name_H-M   'P 1'
#
loop_
_entity.id
_entity.type
_entity.pdbx_description
1 polymer ?
#
loop_
_entity_poly.entity_id
_entity_poly.type
_entity_poly.pdbx_seq_one_letter_code
_entity_poly.pdbx_strand_id
1 'polypeptide(L)'
;MKTFLLSLLVLAALCGTAMAREVNVNGLWRGSLYGSDLQARVEQDGHNVKAEVVVHAMTGETNVYHVVGAIFNGHMYVVHGSGHVFEGDAKGDAIRGVLTTKGGSKLELEATRVPLKPGGKSPAAAGSSASGPATKASRRPG
;
A
#
# COMPACT_ATOMS: atom_id res chain seq x y z
N MET A 1 14.06 18.03 -52.65
CA MET A 1 13.86 18.59 -51.29
C MET A 1 12.46 18.32 -50.71
N LYS A 2 11.38 18.31 -51.52
CA LYS A 2 9.99 18.04 -51.04
C LYS A 2 9.72 16.60 -50.57
N THR A 3 10.45 15.61 -51.08
CA THR A 3 10.29 14.19 -50.72
C THR A 3 10.93 13.82 -49.38
N PHE A 4 12.02 14.49 -48.97
CA PHE A 4 12.65 14.29 -47.67
C PHE A 4 11.80 14.81 -46.49
N LEU A 5 11.00 15.86 -46.72
CA LEU A 5 10.13 16.43 -45.69
C LEU A 5 8.92 15.53 -45.39
N LEU A 6 8.38 14.83 -46.40
CA LEU A 6 7.30 13.86 -46.21
C LEU A 6 7.76 12.60 -45.45
N SER A 7 8.98 12.12 -45.73
CA SER A 7 9.53 10.93 -45.05
C SER A 7 9.80 11.17 -43.55
N LEU A 8 10.19 12.40 -43.17
CA LEU A 8 10.42 12.75 -41.77
C LEU A 8 9.11 12.90 -40.98
N LEU A 9 8.04 13.33 -41.64
CA LEU A 9 6.71 13.49 -41.01
C LEU A 9 6.04 12.13 -40.74
N VAL A 10 6.28 11.12 -41.59
CA VAL A 10 5.76 9.75 -41.39
C VAL A 10 6.51 9.03 -40.26
N LEU A 11 7.81 9.31 -40.05
CA LEU A 11 8.59 8.70 -38.97
C LEU A 11 8.25 9.28 -37.59
N ALA A 12 7.82 10.55 -37.52
CA ALA A 12 7.38 11.18 -36.27
C ALA A 12 6.01 10.68 -35.78
N ALA A 13 5.15 10.17 -36.69
CA ALA A 13 3.82 9.66 -36.34
C ALA A 13 3.82 8.25 -35.73
N LEU A 14 4.94 7.52 -35.80
CA LEU A 14 5.11 6.20 -35.18
C LEU A 14 5.66 6.26 -33.74
N CYS A 15 6.03 7.45 -33.24
CA CYS A 15 6.25 7.68 -31.81
C CYS A 15 4.90 7.84 -31.11
N GLY A 16 4.06 6.80 -31.17
CA GLY A 16 2.96 6.64 -30.24
C GLY A 16 3.56 6.57 -28.85
N THR A 17 3.43 7.64 -28.07
CA THR A 17 3.71 7.61 -26.64
C THR A 17 2.73 6.60 -26.04
N ALA A 18 3.20 5.37 -25.85
CA ALA A 18 2.56 4.46 -24.93
C ALA A 18 2.63 5.15 -23.58
N MET A 19 1.59 5.90 -23.23
CA MET A 19 1.38 6.40 -21.88
C MET A 19 1.35 5.17 -21.00
N ALA A 20 2.48 4.88 -20.36
CA ALA A 20 2.58 3.77 -19.42
C ALA A 20 1.53 4.05 -18.35
N ARG A 21 0.44 3.28 -18.40
CA ARG A 21 -0.62 3.41 -17.41
C ARG A 21 0.02 3.08 -16.06
N GLU A 22 -0.20 3.95 -15.09
CA GLU A 22 0.23 3.72 -13.71
C GLU A 22 -0.16 2.30 -13.27
N VAL A 23 0.70 1.65 -12.49
CA VAL A 23 0.43 0.28 -12.03
C VAL A 23 -0.88 0.27 -11.28
N ASN A 24 -1.79 -0.63 -11.67
CA ASN A 24 -3.07 -0.76 -11.01
C ASN A 24 -2.94 -1.68 -9.79
N VAL A 25 -3.01 -1.11 -8.60
CA VAL A 25 -2.93 -1.83 -7.32
C VAL A 25 -4.29 -2.14 -6.71
N ASN A 26 -5.41 -1.77 -7.34
CA ASN A 26 -6.75 -2.13 -6.87
C ASN A 26 -6.87 -3.65 -6.65
N GLY A 27 -7.35 -4.08 -5.49
CA GLY A 27 -7.62 -5.49 -5.22
C GLY A 27 -7.29 -5.93 -3.80
N LEU A 28 -7.29 -7.25 -3.61
CA LEU A 28 -6.93 -7.89 -2.36
C LEU A 28 -5.49 -8.41 -2.43
N TRP A 29 -4.73 -8.12 -1.39
CA TRP A 29 -3.33 -8.48 -1.26
C TRP A 29 -3.11 -9.25 0.03
N ARG A 30 -2.23 -10.25 0.01
CA ARG A 30 -1.87 -11.05 1.19
C ARG A 30 -0.37 -11.11 1.39
N GLY A 31 0.03 -10.94 2.64
CA GLY A 31 1.42 -11.06 3.07
C GLY A 31 1.49 -11.72 4.44
N SER A 32 2.70 -11.84 4.96
CA SER A 32 2.94 -12.33 6.32
C SER A 32 4.13 -11.62 6.95
N LEU A 33 4.06 -11.37 8.25
CA LEU A 33 5.17 -10.78 9.02
C LEU A 33 5.28 -11.50 10.36
N TYR A 34 6.44 -12.11 10.63
CA TYR A 34 6.72 -12.86 11.86
C TYR A 34 5.59 -13.85 12.24
N GLY A 35 5.09 -14.58 11.26
CA GLY A 35 4.01 -15.57 11.43
C GLY A 35 2.60 -15.00 11.56
N SER A 36 2.44 -13.66 11.57
CA SER A 36 1.12 -13.01 11.45
C SER A 36 0.67 -12.98 9.99
N ASP A 37 -0.62 -13.18 9.74
CA ASP A 37 -1.24 -13.03 8.40
C ASP A 37 -1.68 -11.58 8.18
N LEU A 38 -1.37 -11.04 7.00
CA LEU A 38 -1.73 -9.69 6.60
C LEU A 38 -2.62 -9.75 5.37
N GLN A 39 -3.73 -9.03 5.39
CA GLN A 39 -4.64 -8.86 4.26
C GLN A 39 -4.90 -7.39 4.03
N ALA A 40 -4.65 -6.90 2.82
CA ALA A 40 -4.91 -5.52 2.46
C ALA A 40 -5.92 -5.44 1.31
N ARG A 41 -7.04 -4.76 1.55
CA ARG A 41 -7.95 -4.34 0.48
C ARG A 41 -7.51 -2.95 0.03
N VAL A 42 -6.98 -2.87 -1.17
CA VAL A 42 -6.42 -1.65 -1.76
C VAL A 42 -7.40 -1.08 -2.79
N GLU A 43 -7.68 0.20 -2.65
CA GLU A 43 -8.44 1.02 -3.60
C GLU A 43 -7.53 2.11 -4.16
N GLN A 44 -7.55 2.31 -5.47
CA GLN A 44 -6.76 3.30 -6.19
C GLN A 44 -7.63 4.15 -7.10
N ASP A 45 -7.50 5.47 -6.94
CA ASP A 45 -8.13 6.49 -7.77
C ASP A 45 -7.05 7.44 -8.31
N GLY A 46 -6.71 7.26 -9.59
CA GLY A 46 -5.53 7.89 -10.20
C GLY A 46 -4.24 7.48 -9.47
N HIS A 47 -3.54 8.48 -8.92
CA HIS A 47 -2.35 8.26 -8.09
C HIS A 47 -2.68 8.02 -6.62
N ASN A 48 -3.91 8.30 -6.16
CA ASN A 48 -4.26 8.15 -4.76
C ASN A 48 -4.52 6.69 -4.42
N VAL A 49 -4.04 6.25 -3.26
CA VAL A 49 -4.24 4.90 -2.74
C VAL A 49 -4.87 4.98 -1.35
N LYS A 50 -5.86 4.14 -1.10
CA LYS A 50 -6.43 3.89 0.23
C LYS A 50 -6.41 2.39 0.48
N ALA A 51 -6.18 1.97 1.71
CA ALA A 51 -6.32 0.56 2.05
C ALA A 51 -6.82 0.34 3.47
N GLU A 52 -7.58 -0.74 3.62
CA GLU A 52 -7.84 -1.40 4.90
C GLU A 52 -6.88 -2.58 5.01
N VAL A 53 -6.03 -2.57 6.04
CA VAL A 53 -5.07 -3.63 6.33
C VAL A 53 -5.52 -4.36 7.60
N VAL A 54 -5.86 -5.63 7.45
CA VAL A 54 -6.20 -6.53 8.55
C VAL A 54 -4.97 -7.37 8.88
N VAL A 55 -4.59 -7.38 10.15
CA VAL A 55 -3.47 -8.19 10.67
C VAL A 55 -4.05 -9.19 11.66
N HIS A 56 -3.87 -10.48 11.36
CA HIS A 56 -4.17 -11.57 12.29
C HIS A 56 -2.88 -12.00 12.97
N ALA A 57 -2.71 -11.60 14.22
CA ALA A 57 -1.54 -11.92 15.02
C ALA A 57 -1.54 -13.41 15.41
N MET A 58 -0.35 -13.95 15.67
CA MET A 58 -0.21 -15.32 16.19
C MET A 58 -0.90 -15.54 17.55
N THR A 59 -1.12 -14.46 18.30
CA THR A 59 -1.84 -14.47 19.58
C THR A 59 -3.36 -14.65 19.40
N GLY A 60 -3.87 -14.60 18.17
CA GLY A 60 -5.30 -14.62 17.86
C GLY A 60 -5.94 -13.23 17.80
N GLU A 61 -5.19 -12.17 18.15
CA GLU A 61 -5.67 -10.80 18.01
C GLU A 61 -5.84 -10.41 16.55
N THR A 62 -6.90 -9.63 16.26
CA THR A 62 -7.13 -9.05 14.94
C THR A 62 -7.10 -7.54 15.04
N ASN A 63 -6.20 -6.93 14.28
CA ASN A 63 -6.04 -5.48 14.22
C ASN A 63 -6.37 -4.97 12.82
N VAL A 64 -7.04 -3.82 12.73
CA VAL A 64 -7.41 -3.19 11.47
C VAL A 64 -6.79 -1.80 11.39
N TYR A 65 -6.14 -1.52 10.27
CA TYR A 65 -5.46 -0.25 10.01
C TYR A 65 -6.01 0.38 8.73
N HIS A 66 -6.33 1.67 8.79
CA HIS A 66 -6.71 2.45 7.62
C HIS A 66 -5.53 3.31 7.19
N VAL A 67 -5.06 3.08 5.98
CA VAL A 67 -3.91 3.79 5.42
C VAL A 67 -4.29 4.55 4.17
N VAL A 68 -3.59 5.65 3.92
CA VAL A 68 -3.73 6.47 2.72
C VAL A 68 -2.36 6.72 2.12
N GLY A 69 -2.29 6.92 0.82
CA GLY A 69 -1.02 7.06 0.14
C GLY A 69 -1.14 7.49 -1.29
N ALA A 70 -0.01 7.41 -2.00
CA ALA A 70 0.06 7.65 -3.42
C ALA A 70 0.97 6.64 -4.11
N ILE A 71 0.77 6.44 -5.42
CA ILE A 71 1.60 5.61 -6.29
C ILE A 71 2.03 6.39 -7.54
N PHE A 72 3.32 6.31 -7.86
CA PHE A 72 3.93 6.94 -9.02
C PHE A 72 4.94 5.99 -9.67
N ASN A 73 4.75 5.67 -10.95
CA ASN A 73 5.59 4.74 -11.70
C ASN A 73 5.81 3.40 -10.99
N GLY A 74 4.78 2.87 -10.34
CA GLY A 74 4.82 1.65 -9.54
C GLY A 74 5.39 1.82 -8.14
N HIS A 75 5.96 2.97 -7.78
CA HIS A 75 6.49 3.22 -6.44
C HIS A 75 5.42 3.84 -5.53
N MET A 76 5.27 3.29 -4.33
CA MET A 76 4.18 3.57 -3.39
C MET A 76 4.71 4.28 -2.13
N TYR A 77 3.96 5.29 -1.67
CA TYR A 77 4.16 5.97 -0.39
C TYR A 77 2.85 5.91 0.38
N VAL A 78 2.81 5.21 1.52
CA VAL A 78 1.58 4.93 2.27
C VAL A 78 1.79 5.28 3.74
N VAL A 79 0.82 5.96 4.35
CA VAL A 79 0.87 6.44 5.73
C VAL A 79 -0.33 5.96 6.55
N HIS A 80 -0.08 5.63 7.81
CA HIS A 80 -1.10 5.41 8.83
C HIS A 80 -1.20 6.61 9.76
N GLY A 81 -2.40 6.91 10.27
CA GLY A 81 -2.64 8.08 11.14
C GLY A 81 -1.82 8.11 12.43
N SER A 82 -1.26 6.98 12.89
CA SER A 82 -0.34 6.94 14.03
C SER A 82 1.08 7.42 13.72
N GLY A 83 1.44 7.61 12.44
CA GLY A 83 2.78 7.99 11.99
C GLY A 83 3.65 6.83 11.50
N HIS A 84 3.06 5.68 11.13
CA HIS A 84 3.78 4.65 10.37
C HIS A 84 3.80 5.01 8.88
N VAL A 85 4.91 4.71 8.21
CA VAL A 85 5.11 4.97 6.78
C VAL A 85 5.58 3.70 6.10
N PHE A 86 4.92 3.31 5.02
CA PHE A 86 5.39 2.26 4.12
C PHE A 86 5.84 2.90 2.80
N GLU A 87 7.03 2.51 2.35
CA GLU A 87 7.58 2.87 1.04
C GLU A 87 7.97 1.59 0.30
N GLY A 88 7.58 1.45 -0.96
CA GLY A 88 7.79 0.20 -1.69
C GLY A 88 7.42 0.26 -3.16
N ASP A 89 7.57 -0.85 -3.86
CA ASP A 89 7.26 -1.00 -5.28
C ASP A 89 6.14 -2.03 -5.50
N ALA A 90 5.21 -1.70 -6.38
CA ALA A 90 4.22 -2.59 -6.96
C ALA A 90 4.66 -3.02 -8.37
N LYS A 91 4.86 -4.32 -8.57
CA LYS A 91 5.26 -4.91 -9.86
C LYS A 91 4.48 -6.19 -10.11
N GLY A 92 3.62 -6.18 -11.13
CA GLY A 92 2.73 -7.30 -11.44
C GLY A 92 1.80 -7.62 -10.25
N ASP A 93 1.94 -8.82 -9.71
CA ASP A 93 1.15 -9.32 -8.58
C ASP A 93 1.93 -9.31 -7.25
N ALA A 94 3.00 -8.50 -7.16
CA ALA A 94 3.75 -8.30 -5.93
C ALA A 94 3.82 -6.82 -5.53
N ILE A 95 3.69 -6.57 -4.22
CA ILE A 95 4.06 -5.32 -3.56
C ILE A 95 5.15 -5.66 -2.55
N ARG A 96 6.28 -4.93 -2.60
CA ARG A 96 7.41 -5.12 -1.70
C ARG A 96 7.91 -3.79 -1.20
N GLY A 97 8.29 -3.69 0.07
CA GLY A 97 8.79 -2.43 0.61
C GLY A 97 9.16 -2.51 2.07
N VAL A 98 9.35 -1.33 2.67
CA VAL A 98 9.73 -1.18 4.07
C VAL A 98 8.68 -0.37 4.80
N LEU A 99 8.12 -0.95 5.85
CA LEU A 99 7.36 -0.24 6.87
C LEU A 99 8.32 0.35 7.90
N THR A 100 8.40 1.67 7.97
CA THR A 100 9.03 2.41 9.05
C THR A 100 8.00 2.76 10.10
N THR A 101 8.20 2.29 11.33
CA THR A 101 7.28 2.57 12.43
C THR A 101 7.46 4.00 12.94
N LYS A 102 6.50 4.54 13.70
CA LYS A 102 6.61 5.86 14.33
C LYS A 102 7.88 5.97 15.21
N GLY A 103 8.31 4.86 15.80
CA GLY A 103 9.53 4.77 16.61
C GLY A 103 10.82 4.57 15.81
N GLY A 104 10.74 4.52 14.47
CA GLY A 104 11.90 4.39 13.58
C GLY A 104 12.34 2.96 13.27
N SER A 105 11.67 1.93 13.83
CA SER A 105 11.95 0.54 13.46
C SER A 105 11.58 0.29 12.00
N LYS A 106 12.36 -0.52 11.29
CA LYS A 106 12.13 -0.87 9.89
C LYS A 106 11.78 -2.35 9.75
N LEU A 107 10.76 -2.63 8.95
CA LEU A 107 10.22 -3.97 8.72
C LEU A 107 10.05 -4.15 7.22
N GLU A 108 10.70 -5.17 6.64
CA GLU A 108 10.47 -5.54 5.25
C GLU A 108 9.12 -6.24 5.14
N LEU A 109 8.31 -5.82 4.16
CA LEU A 109 7.01 -6.40 3.87
C LEU A 109 6.96 -6.82 2.42
N GLU A 110 6.32 -7.97 2.20
CA GLU A 110 5.93 -8.45 0.88
C GLU A 110 4.46 -8.88 0.93
N ALA A 111 3.73 -8.51 -0.11
CA ALA A 111 2.37 -8.96 -0.33
C ALA A 111 2.18 -9.39 -1.79
N THR A 112 1.35 -10.41 -1.98
CA THR A 112 0.97 -10.94 -3.29
C THR A 112 -0.52 -10.71 -3.54
N ARG A 113 -0.87 -10.43 -4.79
CA ARG A 113 -2.27 -10.26 -5.18
C ARG A 113 -3.00 -11.59 -5.09
N VAL A 114 -4.21 -11.58 -4.55
CA VAL A 114 -5.08 -12.76 -4.51
C VAL A 114 -6.44 -12.47 -5.15
N PRO A 115 -7.08 -13.48 -5.76
CA PRO A 115 -8.44 -13.32 -6.28
C PRO A 115 -9.42 -12.92 -5.17
N LEU A 116 -10.31 -11.97 -5.48
CA LEU A 116 -11.45 -11.67 -4.62
C LEU A 116 -12.39 -12.89 -4.64
N LYS A 117 -12.47 -13.66 -3.55
CA LYS A 117 -13.51 -14.69 -3.43
C LYS A 117 -14.88 -13.99 -3.37
N PRO A 118 -15.83 -14.28 -4.28
CA PRO A 118 -17.17 -13.69 -4.20
C PRO A 118 -17.81 -14.00 -2.84
N GLY A 119 -18.27 -12.97 -2.13
CA GLY A 119 -18.95 -13.12 -0.83
C GLY A 119 -18.06 -13.15 0.42
N GLY A 120 -16.75 -12.96 0.31
CA GLY A 120 -15.88 -12.78 1.47
C GLY A 120 -16.10 -11.41 2.13
N LYS A 121 -16.78 -11.37 3.28
CA LYS A 121 -16.80 -10.18 4.13
C LYS A 121 -15.39 -9.93 4.68
N SER A 122 -14.91 -8.68 4.66
CA SER A 122 -13.83 -8.27 5.58
C SER A 122 -14.29 -8.68 6.98
N PRO A 123 -13.43 -9.31 7.80
CA PRO A 123 -13.75 -9.47 9.21
C PRO A 123 -14.06 -8.08 9.76
N ALA A 124 -15.30 -7.89 10.24
CA ALA A 124 -15.67 -6.64 10.89
C ALA A 124 -14.70 -6.41 12.04
N ALA A 125 -14.08 -5.24 12.09
CA ALA A 125 -13.20 -4.84 13.18
C ALA A 125 -13.91 -5.10 14.52
N ALA A 126 -13.43 -6.10 15.27
CA ALA A 126 -13.86 -6.28 16.64
C ALA A 126 -13.22 -5.15 17.46
N GLY A 127 -13.94 -4.02 17.58
CA GLY A 127 -13.70 -2.97 18.57
C GLY A 127 -12.32 -2.29 18.50
N SER A 128 -12.12 -1.35 17.56
CA SER A 128 -11.01 -0.40 17.65
C SER A 128 -11.33 0.71 18.67
N SER A 129 -11.21 0.42 19.96
CA SER A 129 -11.04 1.45 20.98
C SER A 129 -9.64 1.34 21.58
N ALA A 130 -8.64 1.72 20.78
CA ALA A 130 -7.28 1.95 21.28
C ALA A 130 -6.89 3.42 21.11
N SER A 131 -7.78 4.33 21.52
CA SER A 131 -7.38 5.61 22.11
C SER A 131 -7.35 5.44 23.63
N GLY A 132 -6.35 4.71 24.14
CA GLY A 132 -6.08 4.69 25.58
C GLY A 132 -5.56 6.07 26.01
N PRO A 133 -6.06 6.67 27.11
CA PRO A 133 -5.59 7.97 27.56
C PRO A 133 -4.13 7.87 28.02
N ALA A 134 -3.35 8.91 27.73
CA ALA A 134 -2.01 9.07 28.25
C ALA A 134 -2.05 9.05 29.78
N THR A 135 -1.65 7.94 30.40
CA THR A 135 -1.37 7.89 31.83
C THR A 135 -0.20 8.82 32.11
N LYS A 136 -0.55 9.94 32.74
CA LYS A 136 0.35 10.92 33.35
C LYS A 136 1.36 10.21 34.24
N ALA A 137 2.62 10.13 33.80
CA ALA A 137 3.70 9.62 34.63
C ALA A 137 3.86 10.55 35.84
N SER A 138 3.62 9.98 37.02
CA SER A 138 3.82 10.58 38.32
C SER A 138 5.27 11.01 38.49
N ARG A 139 5.48 12.25 38.93
CA ARG A 139 6.74 12.67 39.57
C ARG A 139 7.04 11.70 40.70
N ARG A 140 8.30 11.29 40.85
CA ARG A 140 8.81 10.73 42.10
C ARG A 140 10.02 11.56 42.53
N PRO A 141 10.02 12.11 43.76
CA PRO A 141 11.24 12.56 44.41
C PRO A 141 11.90 11.37 45.11
N GLY A 142 13.22 11.32 45.04
CA GLY A 142 14.10 10.36 45.71
C GLY A 142 15.53 10.73 45.39
#